data_AF-B9D5R0-F1
#
_entry.id   AF-B9D5R0-F1
#
_cell.length_a   1.000
_cell.length_b   1.000
_cell.length_c   1.000
_cell.angle_alpha   90.00
_cell.angle_beta   90.00
_cell.angle_gamma   90.00
#
_symmetry.space_group_name_H-M   'P 1'
#
loop_
_entity.id
_entity.type
_entity.pdbx_description
1 polymer ?
#
loop_
_entity_poly.entity_id
_entity_poly.type
_entity_poly.pdbx_seq_one_letter_code
_entity_poly.pdbx_strand_id
1 'polypeptide(L)'
;MNTFGRKLTLTTFGESHTAAIGGVLDGFPAGVRIDLNFIQSELDKRKPGGSKFATARSEGDRVEILSGVFEGVSTGTPIGFIIRNENQKSGDYENLRELFRPGHADYAYYRKFGIRDHRGGGRSSARETAVRVAGGAIAQILLNEFGVSVQSGVASVGEISCGERLDFDLAARSEIFSLGNEEAMKEAILKAKQEHDSVGASVVTVIRGAPAGLGEGLYYKFDAAIAAAMMGINGVKAVEIGEGINASKMRGSQNNDSMSAAYAHVNSADSAHGVNFSRGDNSTLDDAGEQSNLNGGKFGEFKSDASENSNDSSNLKNVNLNSFSDGSFTEASENSKSDSPANFKVADVNFADGSGKISKETNGFFGSASDFCSAKNDKFGFASNHAGGTLGGMTSGQEIVIKTHFKPTPSIFLSQPTQNVRGEDVICELRGRHDPCIGVRGSVVATAMARLVTADMMLLNLSANLANLKKIYAEMSK
;
A
#
# COMPACT_ATOMS: atom_id res chain seq x y z
N MET A 1 -14.87 11.56 3.73
CA MET A 1 -15.06 10.13 4.05
C MET A 1 -14.19 9.82 5.25
N ASN A 2 -14.76 9.29 6.33
CA ASN A 2 -14.05 8.96 7.57
C ASN A 2 -14.08 7.46 7.90
N THR A 3 -14.56 6.63 6.97
CA THR A 3 -14.65 5.18 7.09
C THR A 3 -13.74 4.53 6.04
N PHE A 4 -12.95 3.56 6.48
CA PHE A 4 -12.05 2.72 5.68
C PHE A 4 -12.55 1.28 5.70
N GLY A 5 -12.37 0.51 4.61
CA GLY A 5 -12.77 -0.90 4.48
C GLY A 5 -14.18 -1.14 3.92
N ARG A 6 -14.54 -2.40 3.70
CA ARG A 6 -15.85 -2.84 3.17
C ARG A 6 -16.64 -3.72 4.16
N LYS A 7 -16.08 -4.86 4.53
CA LYS A 7 -16.68 -5.80 5.48
C LYS A 7 -16.17 -5.54 6.90
N LEU A 8 -14.87 -5.38 7.06
CA LEU A 8 -14.26 -4.83 8.27
C LEU A 8 -14.03 -3.35 8.07
N THR A 9 -14.77 -2.52 8.78
CA THR A 9 -14.72 -1.07 8.58
C THR A 9 -14.18 -0.35 9.81
N LEU A 10 -13.21 0.54 9.59
CA LEU A 10 -12.71 1.45 10.62
C LEU A 10 -13.23 2.86 10.36
N THR A 11 -14.08 3.36 11.24
CA THR A 11 -14.57 4.74 11.21
C THR A 11 -13.86 5.57 12.27
N THR A 12 -13.20 6.67 11.89
CA THR A 12 -12.41 7.49 12.83
C THR A 12 -13.08 8.81 13.19
N PHE A 13 -12.72 9.37 14.34
CA PHE A 13 -13.12 10.71 14.81
C PHE A 13 -12.05 11.38 15.69
N GLY A 14 -12.23 12.69 15.90
CA GLY A 14 -11.41 13.52 16.78
C GLY A 14 -10.23 14.20 16.09
N GLU A 15 -9.71 15.24 16.75
CA GLU A 15 -8.64 16.10 16.31
C GLU A 15 -7.50 16.11 17.36
N SER A 16 -6.33 16.64 17.01
CA SER A 16 -5.16 16.59 17.90
C SER A 16 -5.27 17.45 19.16
N HIS A 17 -6.18 18.43 19.19
CA HIS A 17 -6.32 19.38 20.30
C HIS A 17 -7.71 19.34 20.95
N THR A 18 -8.48 18.28 20.71
CA THR A 18 -9.73 18.01 21.42
C THR A 18 -9.48 17.06 22.60
N ALA A 19 -10.52 16.71 23.35
CA ALA A 19 -10.41 15.83 24.51
C ALA A 19 -9.85 14.43 24.18
N ALA A 20 -10.20 13.89 23.01
CA ALA A 20 -9.77 12.56 22.57
C ALA A 20 -9.87 12.42 21.05
N ILE A 21 -9.15 11.43 20.53
CA ILE A 21 -9.41 10.81 19.24
C ILE A 21 -10.00 9.42 19.46
N GLY A 22 -10.62 8.84 18.45
CA GLY A 22 -11.16 7.49 18.59
C GLY A 22 -11.65 6.91 17.28
N GLY A 23 -12.13 5.68 17.37
CA GLY A 23 -12.68 4.98 16.24
C GLY A 23 -13.67 3.90 16.63
N VAL A 24 -14.38 3.42 15.63
CA VAL A 24 -15.27 2.26 15.70
C VAL A 24 -14.81 1.28 14.63
N LEU A 25 -14.43 0.07 15.06
CA LEU A 25 -14.15 -1.05 14.18
C LEU A 25 -15.39 -1.95 14.11
N ASP A 26 -16.05 -1.97 12.96
CA ASP A 26 -17.28 -2.72 12.72
C ASP A 26 -17.04 -3.90 11.75
N GLY A 27 -17.83 -4.97 11.88
CA GLY A 27 -17.71 -6.20 11.11
C GLY A 27 -16.68 -7.20 11.65
N PHE A 28 -16.11 -6.94 12.84
CA PHE A 28 -15.20 -7.85 13.52
C PHE A 28 -15.98 -9.05 14.09
N PRO A 29 -15.53 -10.31 13.89
CA PRO A 29 -16.27 -11.49 14.29
C PRO A 29 -16.35 -11.64 15.83
N ALA A 30 -17.38 -12.34 16.31
CA ALA A 30 -17.51 -12.72 17.71
C ALA A 30 -16.55 -13.88 18.07
N GLY A 31 -16.18 -13.98 19.35
CA GLY A 31 -15.44 -15.12 19.88
C GLY A 31 -13.91 -14.96 19.87
N VAL A 32 -13.37 -13.82 19.44
CA VAL A 32 -11.93 -13.57 19.39
C VAL A 32 -11.47 -12.92 20.69
N ARG A 33 -10.43 -13.48 21.33
CA ARG A 33 -9.87 -12.92 22.57
C ARG A 33 -9.13 -11.61 22.28
N ILE A 34 -9.52 -10.53 22.96
CA ILE A 34 -8.92 -9.21 22.78
C ILE A 34 -7.76 -9.01 23.76
N ASP A 35 -6.55 -8.94 23.21
CA ASP A 35 -5.34 -8.64 23.96
C ASP A 35 -5.07 -7.12 24.00
N LEU A 36 -5.48 -6.49 25.10
CA LEU A 36 -5.23 -5.06 25.34
C LEU A 36 -3.73 -4.72 25.46
N ASN A 37 -2.90 -5.64 25.97
CA ASN A 37 -1.46 -5.40 26.10
C ASN A 37 -0.80 -5.37 24.71
N PHE A 38 -1.23 -6.25 23.81
CA PHE A 38 -0.77 -6.22 22.43
C PHE A 38 -1.16 -4.90 21.74
N ILE A 39 -2.42 -4.47 21.85
CA ILE A 39 -2.89 -3.19 21.26
C ILE A 39 -2.07 -2.02 21.82
N GLN A 40 -1.82 -2.00 23.13
CA GLN A 40 -1.00 -0.96 23.75
C GLN A 40 0.44 -0.99 23.22
N SER A 41 1.05 -2.17 23.07
CA SER A 41 2.43 -2.26 22.57
C SER A 41 2.57 -1.77 21.12
N GLU A 42 1.55 -1.94 20.28
CA GLU A 42 1.53 -1.37 18.93
C GLU A 42 1.37 0.15 18.94
N LEU A 43 0.52 0.69 19.83
CA LEU A 43 0.43 2.14 20.05
C LEU A 43 1.75 2.71 20.57
N ASP A 44 2.46 1.99 21.43
CA ASP A 44 3.75 2.40 22.00
C ASP A 44 4.82 2.52 20.92
N LYS A 45 4.84 1.63 19.91
CA LYS A 45 5.73 1.74 18.74
C LYS A 45 5.51 3.03 17.94
N ARG A 46 4.27 3.54 17.91
CA ARG A 46 3.91 4.79 17.22
C ARG A 46 4.28 6.04 18.02
N LYS A 47 4.36 5.93 19.35
CA LYS A 47 4.46 7.09 20.25
C LYS A 47 5.62 8.01 19.87
N PRO A 48 5.39 9.34 19.80
CA PRO A 48 6.50 10.28 19.76
C PRO A 48 7.37 10.13 21.02
N GLY A 49 8.67 10.44 20.89
CA GLY A 49 9.56 10.65 22.03
C GLY A 49 10.24 9.41 22.61
N GLY A 50 10.05 8.23 21.99
CA GLY A 50 10.72 6.99 22.39
C GLY A 50 12.21 6.91 22.01
N SER A 51 12.69 7.75 21.08
CA SER A 51 14.09 7.78 20.65
C SER A 51 14.57 9.20 20.29
N LYS A 52 15.89 9.39 20.22
CA LYS A 52 16.54 10.66 19.81
C LYS A 52 16.20 11.08 18.37
N PHE A 53 15.64 10.14 17.59
CA PHE A 53 15.26 10.29 16.18
C PHE A 53 13.79 10.71 15.98
N ALA A 54 12.98 10.69 17.04
CA ALA A 54 11.59 11.12 17.01
C ALA A 54 11.38 12.49 17.69
N THR A 55 10.19 13.08 17.54
CA THR A 55 9.81 14.29 18.26
C THR A 55 9.74 14.05 19.76
N ALA A 56 10.28 14.93 20.61
CA ALA A 56 10.23 14.74 22.08
C ALA A 56 8.85 15.01 22.75
N ARG A 57 7.73 14.84 22.05
CA ARG A 57 6.39 14.86 22.69
C ARG A 57 6.18 13.53 23.38
N SER A 58 5.69 13.53 24.61
CA SER A 58 5.29 12.31 25.32
C SER A 58 3.77 12.32 25.43
N GLU A 59 3.11 11.31 24.85
CA GLU A 59 1.68 11.09 25.00
C GLU A 59 1.50 9.68 25.54
N GLY A 60 0.65 9.50 26.56
CA GLY A 60 0.39 8.19 27.15
C GLY A 60 -0.23 7.18 26.18
N ASP A 61 -0.84 7.65 25.08
CA ASP A 61 -1.60 6.90 24.05
C ASP A 61 -2.26 5.64 24.59
N ARG A 62 -3.03 5.79 25.68
CA ARG A 62 -3.77 4.70 26.28
C ARG A 62 -5.07 4.50 25.54
N VAL A 63 -5.30 3.28 25.08
CA VAL A 63 -6.56 2.86 24.46
C VAL A 63 -7.58 2.52 25.54
N GLU A 64 -8.81 3.02 25.37
CA GLU A 64 -9.96 2.70 26.20
C GLU A 64 -11.03 2.09 25.29
N ILE A 65 -11.35 0.80 25.47
CA ILE A 65 -12.44 0.12 24.74
C ILE A 65 -13.76 0.43 25.42
N LEU A 66 -14.74 0.89 24.64
CA LEU A 66 -16.05 1.36 25.10
C LEU A 66 -17.19 0.40 24.77
N SER A 67 -17.03 -0.46 23.75
CA SER A 67 -18.06 -1.40 23.30
C SER A 67 -17.46 -2.59 22.56
N GLY A 68 -18.30 -3.56 22.18
CA GLY A 68 -17.92 -4.66 21.29
C GLY A 68 -17.13 -5.79 21.96
N VAL A 69 -16.73 -5.64 23.23
CA VAL A 69 -15.98 -6.63 24.00
C VAL A 69 -16.70 -6.94 25.30
N PHE A 70 -16.87 -8.23 25.62
CA PHE A 70 -17.46 -8.73 26.85
C PHE A 70 -16.55 -9.83 27.41
N GLU A 71 -16.19 -9.75 28.69
CA GLU A 71 -15.26 -10.68 29.37
C GLU A 71 -13.94 -10.95 28.60
N GLY A 72 -13.42 -9.92 27.92
CA GLY A 72 -12.17 -9.99 27.16
C GLY A 72 -12.30 -10.66 25.79
N VAL A 73 -13.52 -10.92 25.31
CA VAL A 73 -13.82 -11.55 24.02
C VAL A 73 -14.67 -10.63 23.16
N SER A 74 -14.44 -10.60 21.85
CA SER A 74 -15.27 -9.85 20.92
C SER A 74 -16.68 -10.42 20.85
N THR A 75 -17.67 -9.53 20.75
CA THR A 75 -19.10 -9.89 20.73
C THR A 75 -19.68 -10.02 19.31
N GLY A 76 -18.91 -9.67 18.28
CA GLY A 76 -19.41 -9.56 16.90
C GLY A 76 -20.10 -8.23 16.59
N THR A 77 -20.25 -7.36 17.60
CA THR A 77 -20.80 -6.01 17.46
C THR A 77 -19.66 -4.97 17.37
N PRO A 78 -19.94 -3.71 16.99
CA PRO A 78 -18.91 -2.70 16.79
C PRO A 78 -18.02 -2.48 18.02
N ILE A 79 -16.71 -2.55 17.82
CA ILE A 79 -15.69 -2.25 18.84
C ILE A 79 -15.38 -0.75 18.78
N GLY A 80 -16.00 0.02 19.68
CA GLY A 80 -15.72 1.44 19.87
C GLY A 80 -14.56 1.64 20.83
N PHE A 81 -13.67 2.58 20.54
CA PHE A 81 -12.53 2.90 21.39
C PHE A 81 -12.11 4.37 21.28
N ILE A 82 -11.48 4.88 22.34
CA ILE A 82 -10.90 6.24 22.39
C ILE A 82 -9.46 6.21 22.89
N ILE A 83 -8.73 7.28 22.55
CA ILE A 83 -7.39 7.60 23.04
C ILE A 83 -7.41 9.07 23.47
N ARG A 84 -7.18 9.33 24.77
CA ARG A 84 -7.26 10.67 25.35
C ARG A 84 -6.03 11.50 24.97
N ASN A 85 -6.24 12.80 24.73
CA ASN A 85 -5.15 13.73 24.45
C ASN A 85 -4.72 14.44 25.75
N GLU A 86 -3.55 14.06 26.27
CA GLU A 86 -3.05 14.53 27.58
C GLU A 86 -2.24 15.84 27.49
N ASN A 87 -1.60 16.11 26.34
CA ASN A 87 -0.68 17.25 26.17
C ASN A 87 -1.22 18.29 25.17
N GLN A 88 -2.23 19.05 25.60
CA GLN A 88 -2.84 20.12 24.80
C GLN A 88 -2.11 21.45 25.02
N LYS A 89 -1.10 21.75 24.20
CA LYS A 89 -0.50 23.09 24.12
C LYS A 89 -1.03 23.82 22.89
N SER A 90 -2.11 24.59 23.05
CA SER A 90 -2.73 25.36 21.97
C SER A 90 -1.90 26.58 21.54
N GLY A 91 -1.11 27.16 22.46
CA GLY A 91 -0.36 28.40 22.23
C GLY A 91 0.84 28.30 21.26
N ASP A 92 1.35 27.10 20.98
CA ASP A 92 2.52 26.90 20.12
C ASP A 92 2.24 27.22 18.62
N TYR A 93 0.98 27.50 18.26
CA TYR A 93 0.53 27.64 16.87
C TYR A 93 -0.22 28.95 16.56
N GLU A 94 -0.30 29.90 17.51
CA GLU A 94 -0.99 31.19 17.32
C GLU A 94 -0.40 31.99 16.14
N ASN A 95 0.91 31.94 15.95
CA ASN A 95 1.61 32.58 14.83
C ASN A 95 1.25 31.96 13.45
N LEU A 96 0.59 30.81 13.42
CA LEU A 96 0.20 30.11 12.19
C LEU A 96 -1.28 30.28 11.84
N ARG A 97 -2.01 31.10 12.61
CA ARG A 97 -3.47 31.26 12.49
C ARG A 97 -3.92 31.63 11.08
N GLU A 98 -3.15 32.51 10.45
CA GLU A 98 -3.52 33.10 9.15
C GLU A 98 -2.71 32.55 7.99
N LEU A 99 -1.65 31.77 8.22
CA LEU A 99 -0.77 31.30 7.14
C LEU A 99 -1.07 29.87 6.69
N PHE A 100 -0.75 29.58 5.43
CA PHE A 100 -0.73 28.22 4.89
C PHE A 100 0.68 27.66 4.97
N ARG A 101 0.91 26.59 5.73
CA ARG A 101 2.25 26.00 5.82
C ARG A 101 2.60 25.28 4.51
N PRO A 102 3.78 25.52 3.92
CA PRO A 102 4.23 24.77 2.75
C PRO A 102 4.20 23.26 2.98
N GLY A 103 3.71 22.52 1.98
CA GLY A 103 3.62 21.06 2.01
C GLY A 103 2.58 20.47 2.98
N HIS A 104 1.82 21.29 3.71
CA HIS A 104 0.69 20.86 4.54
C HIS A 104 -0.65 20.94 3.81
N ALA A 105 -1.68 20.39 4.43
CA ALA A 105 -3.03 20.39 3.90
C ALA A 105 -3.79 21.73 4.12
N ASP A 106 -3.17 22.72 4.76
CA ASP A 106 -3.83 23.95 5.25
C ASP A 106 -4.64 24.67 4.15
N TYR A 107 -4.02 24.94 3.00
CA TYR A 107 -4.67 25.62 1.88
C TYR A 107 -5.80 24.77 1.28
N ALA A 108 -5.55 23.48 1.03
CA ALA A 108 -6.54 22.59 0.44
C ALA A 108 -7.77 22.42 1.34
N TYR A 109 -7.58 22.29 2.66
CA TYR A 109 -8.67 22.25 3.63
C TYR A 109 -9.44 23.56 3.67
N TYR A 110 -8.75 24.70 3.70
CA TYR A 110 -9.39 26.01 3.65
C TYR A 110 -10.24 26.18 2.40
N ARG A 111 -9.70 25.84 1.22
CA ARG A 111 -10.44 25.92 -0.06
C ARG A 111 -11.63 24.97 -0.13
N LYS A 112 -11.53 23.80 0.52
CA LYS A 112 -12.60 22.79 0.51
C LYS A 112 -13.73 23.10 1.48
N PHE A 113 -13.41 23.58 2.68
CA PHE A 113 -14.37 23.70 3.78
C PHE A 113 -14.66 25.15 4.19
N GLY A 114 -13.89 26.12 3.72
CA GLY A 114 -14.04 27.55 4.05
C GLY A 114 -13.62 27.92 5.47
N ILE A 115 -13.18 26.95 6.29
CA ILE A 115 -12.84 27.16 7.70
C ILE A 115 -11.35 26.89 7.92
N ARG A 116 -10.65 27.81 8.57
CA ARG A 116 -9.25 27.68 8.97
C ARG A 116 -9.14 27.16 10.40
N ASP A 117 -9.05 25.84 10.56
CA ASP A 117 -8.62 25.26 11.84
C ASP A 117 -7.08 25.27 11.92
N HIS A 118 -6.55 26.25 12.62
CA HIS A 118 -5.11 26.48 12.77
C HIS A 118 -4.49 25.67 13.91
N ARG A 119 -5.28 24.93 14.69
CA ARG A 119 -4.80 24.12 15.81
C ARG A 119 -4.18 22.83 15.27
N GLY A 120 -2.89 22.87 14.93
CA GLY A 120 -2.10 21.67 14.63
C GLY A 120 -2.54 20.85 13.41
N GLY A 121 -3.25 21.46 12.45
CA GLY A 121 -3.71 20.80 11.22
C GLY A 121 -5.10 20.15 11.32
N GLY A 122 -5.82 20.33 12.42
CA GLY A 122 -7.19 19.81 12.60
C GLY A 122 -7.28 18.31 12.28
N ARG A 123 -8.23 17.93 11.42
CA ARG A 123 -8.44 16.53 11.01
C ARG A 123 -7.32 15.93 10.15
N SER A 124 -6.50 16.77 9.52
CA SER A 124 -5.33 16.33 8.74
C SER A 124 -4.12 15.98 9.62
N SER A 125 -4.24 16.15 10.95
CA SER A 125 -3.15 15.87 11.89
C SER A 125 -2.74 14.41 11.87
N ALA A 126 -1.43 14.17 11.97
CA ALA A 126 -0.86 12.83 12.14
C ALA A 126 -1.29 12.16 13.47
N ARG A 127 -1.99 12.86 14.37
CA ARG A 127 -2.60 12.26 15.56
C ARG A 127 -3.62 11.18 15.22
N GLU A 128 -4.37 11.37 14.13
CA GLU A 128 -5.39 10.41 13.67
C GLU A 128 -4.82 9.02 13.40
N THR A 129 -3.52 8.90 13.07
CA THR A 129 -2.89 7.61 12.82
C THR A 129 -2.82 6.71 14.05
N ALA A 130 -2.93 7.25 15.28
CA ALA A 130 -3.06 6.42 16.47
C ALA A 130 -4.35 5.59 16.46
N VAL A 131 -5.45 6.13 15.89
CA VAL A 131 -6.69 5.36 15.69
C VAL A 131 -6.49 4.24 14.69
N ARG A 132 -5.74 4.49 13.60
CA ARG A 132 -5.39 3.47 12.61
C ARG A 132 -4.54 2.36 13.21
N VAL A 133 -3.55 2.71 14.04
CA VAL A 133 -2.69 1.74 14.73
C VAL A 133 -3.48 0.88 15.71
N ALA A 134 -4.38 1.46 16.51
CA ALA A 134 -5.26 0.70 17.38
C ALA A 134 -6.18 -0.26 16.57
N GLY A 135 -6.83 0.24 15.52
CA GLY A 135 -7.67 -0.59 14.65
C GLY A 135 -6.89 -1.71 13.95
N GLY A 136 -5.68 -1.41 13.47
CA GLY A 136 -4.79 -2.39 12.86
C GLY A 136 -4.26 -3.43 13.85
N ALA A 137 -4.01 -3.06 15.10
CA ALA A 137 -3.65 -4.02 16.15
C ALA A 137 -4.81 -4.98 16.45
N ILE A 138 -6.04 -4.46 16.54
CA ILE A 138 -7.25 -5.31 16.68
C ILE A 138 -7.40 -6.24 15.46
N ALA A 139 -7.16 -5.74 14.25
CA ALA A 139 -7.17 -6.57 13.04
C ALA A 139 -6.08 -7.67 13.08
N GLN A 140 -4.88 -7.38 13.59
CA GLN A 140 -3.82 -8.39 13.73
C GLN A 140 -4.21 -9.50 14.70
N ILE A 141 -4.95 -9.19 15.78
CA ILE A 141 -5.47 -10.22 16.69
C ILE A 141 -6.33 -11.23 15.93
N LEU A 142 -7.20 -10.77 15.02
CA LEU A 142 -7.97 -11.67 14.15
C LEU A 142 -7.08 -12.45 13.18
N LEU A 143 -6.10 -11.79 12.55
CA LEU A 143 -5.18 -12.43 11.61
C LEU A 143 -4.35 -13.55 12.25
N ASN A 144 -4.02 -13.43 13.54
CA ASN A 144 -3.28 -14.45 14.29
C ASN A 144 -4.02 -15.79 14.36
N GLU A 145 -5.35 -15.79 14.39
CA GLU A 145 -6.17 -17.02 14.37
C GLU A 145 -5.94 -17.86 13.10
N PHE A 146 -5.41 -17.24 12.05
CA PHE A 146 -5.14 -17.86 10.76
C PHE A 146 -3.64 -17.95 10.42
N GLY A 147 -2.75 -17.63 11.37
CA GLY A 147 -1.30 -17.62 11.14
C GLY A 147 -0.83 -16.54 10.16
N VAL A 148 -1.63 -15.49 9.93
CA VAL A 148 -1.26 -14.38 9.04
C VAL A 148 -0.52 -13.31 9.85
N SER A 149 0.68 -12.95 9.42
CA SER A 149 1.49 -11.92 10.08
C SER A 149 1.83 -10.77 9.16
N VAL A 150 1.95 -9.57 9.73
CA VAL A 150 2.31 -8.35 9.01
C VAL A 150 3.45 -7.67 9.75
N GLN A 151 4.56 -7.44 9.04
CA GLN A 151 5.74 -6.74 9.54
C GLN A 151 6.12 -5.61 8.59
N SER A 152 6.73 -4.55 9.11
CA SER A 152 7.34 -3.50 8.29
C SER A 152 8.63 -2.99 8.90
N GLY A 153 9.40 -2.27 8.10
CA GLY A 153 10.57 -1.53 8.56
C GLY A 153 11.01 -0.48 7.54
N VAL A 154 11.91 0.40 7.97
CA VAL A 154 12.50 1.45 7.14
C VAL A 154 13.54 0.81 6.22
N ALA A 155 13.27 0.92 4.92
CA ALA A 155 14.12 0.39 3.86
C ALA A 155 15.08 1.44 3.29
N SER A 156 14.76 2.73 3.40
CA SER A 156 15.72 3.79 3.06
C SER A 156 15.46 5.08 3.82
N VAL A 157 16.50 5.89 3.99
CA VAL A 157 16.43 7.28 4.44
C VAL A 157 17.28 8.12 3.50
N GLY A 158 16.67 9.10 2.84
CA GLY A 158 17.33 9.83 1.75
C GLY A 158 17.85 8.85 0.69
N GLU A 159 19.14 8.94 0.38
CA GLU A 159 19.82 8.07 -0.60
C GLU A 159 20.32 6.74 0.00
N ILE A 160 20.28 6.59 1.33
CA ILE A 160 20.83 5.42 2.02
C ILE A 160 19.77 4.32 2.06
N SER A 161 20.06 3.19 1.40
CA SER A 161 19.21 1.99 1.34
C SER A 161 19.62 0.97 2.42
N CYS A 162 18.70 0.08 2.82
CA CYS A 162 18.97 -1.06 3.71
C CYS A 162 19.83 -2.16 3.07
N GLY A 163 20.06 -2.09 1.75
CA GLY A 163 20.72 -3.13 0.98
C GLY A 163 19.73 -4.15 0.41
N GLU A 164 20.24 -5.28 -0.08
CA GLU A 164 19.43 -6.30 -0.77
C GLU A 164 18.56 -7.12 0.18
N ARG A 165 19.06 -7.40 1.40
CA ARG A 165 18.40 -8.26 2.39
C ARG A 165 17.60 -7.45 3.40
N LEU A 166 16.33 -7.80 3.58
CA LEU A 166 15.50 -7.22 4.65
C LEU A 166 15.72 -7.95 5.98
N ASP A 167 16.15 -7.22 7.01
CA ASP A 167 16.33 -7.73 8.37
C ASP A 167 15.21 -7.23 9.31
N PHE A 168 14.15 -8.02 9.46
CA PHE A 168 13.04 -7.71 10.36
C PHE A 168 13.39 -7.90 11.85
N ASP A 169 14.41 -8.71 12.16
CA ASP A 169 14.90 -8.88 13.53
C ASP A 169 15.64 -7.62 13.99
N LEU A 170 16.40 -7.00 13.08
CA LEU A 170 16.96 -5.66 13.29
C LEU A 170 15.85 -4.62 13.46
N ALA A 171 14.84 -4.61 12.58
CA ALA A 171 13.75 -3.63 12.67
C ALA A 171 13.01 -3.70 14.02
N ALA A 172 12.85 -4.90 14.59
CA ALA A 172 12.19 -5.09 15.89
C ALA A 172 12.96 -4.47 17.08
N ARG A 173 14.30 -4.38 17.00
CA ARG A 173 15.16 -3.80 18.05
C ARG A 173 15.69 -2.39 17.72
N SER A 174 15.53 -1.93 16.49
CA SER A 174 16.03 -0.65 15.99
C SER A 174 15.22 0.54 16.50
N GLU A 175 15.89 1.63 16.87
CA GLU A 175 15.26 2.89 17.27
C GLU A 175 14.54 3.61 16.11
N ILE A 176 14.83 3.21 14.87
CA ILE A 176 14.26 3.76 13.64
C ILE A 176 13.57 2.68 12.79
N PHE A 177 13.38 1.48 13.33
CA PHE A 177 12.83 0.31 12.63
C PHE A 177 13.59 -0.04 11.34
N SER A 178 14.91 0.15 11.31
CA SER A 178 15.74 -0.09 10.12
C SER A 178 15.77 -1.57 9.71
N LEU A 179 15.67 -1.82 8.41
CA LEU A 179 15.85 -3.16 7.82
C LEU A 179 17.31 -3.46 7.43
N GLY A 180 18.24 -2.50 7.63
CA GLY A 180 19.65 -2.61 7.28
C GLY A 180 20.33 -1.24 7.21
N ASN A 181 21.66 -1.19 7.27
CA ASN A 181 22.47 0.05 7.22
C ASN A 181 22.02 1.12 8.25
N GLU A 182 21.62 0.69 9.44
CA GLU A 182 20.98 1.53 10.46
C GLU A 182 21.79 2.77 10.83
N GLU A 183 23.09 2.64 11.10
CA GLU A 183 23.91 3.76 11.57
C GLU A 183 24.04 4.88 10.53
N ALA A 184 24.18 4.54 9.25
CA ALA A 184 24.19 5.52 8.16
C ALA A 184 22.83 6.23 8.04
N MET A 185 21.72 5.48 8.12
CA MET A 185 20.38 6.08 8.11
C MET A 185 20.16 7.02 9.30
N LYS A 186 20.61 6.62 10.50
CA LYS A 186 20.58 7.45 11.72
C LYS A 186 21.37 8.74 11.53
N GLU A 187 22.56 8.67 10.94
CA GLU A 187 23.39 9.84 10.64
C GLU A 187 22.67 10.82 9.71
N ALA A 188 22.03 10.32 8.65
CA ALA A 188 21.25 11.17 7.74
C ALA A 188 20.07 11.88 8.44
N ILE A 189 19.35 11.18 9.32
CA ILE A 189 18.26 11.78 10.12
C ILE A 189 18.82 12.87 11.05
N LEU A 190 19.94 12.59 11.71
CA LEU A 190 20.57 13.53 12.64
C LEU A 190 21.14 14.76 11.92
N LYS A 191 21.74 14.56 10.74
CA LYS A 191 22.24 15.64 9.89
C LYS A 191 21.10 16.58 9.48
N ALA A 192 20.01 16.04 8.93
CA ALA A 192 18.84 16.84 8.56
C ALA A 192 18.30 17.63 9.76
N LYS A 193 18.22 17.00 10.94
CA LYS A 193 17.79 17.65 12.18
C LYS A 193 18.73 18.80 12.61
N GLN A 194 20.05 18.62 12.51
CA GLN A 194 21.06 19.63 12.84
C GLN A 194 21.01 20.81 11.86
N GLU A 195 20.71 20.53 10.59
CA GLU A 195 20.53 21.51 9.53
C GLU A 195 19.15 22.17 9.54
N HIS A 196 18.35 21.93 10.59
CA HIS A 196 17.01 22.51 10.75
C HIS A 196 16.00 22.10 9.66
N ASP A 197 16.29 20.99 8.97
CA ASP A 197 15.55 20.44 7.83
C ASP A 197 14.99 19.02 8.15
N SER A 198 14.54 18.30 7.13
CA SER A 198 13.99 16.94 7.22
C SER A 198 14.38 16.10 6.01
N VAL A 199 14.24 14.78 6.13
CA VAL A 199 14.59 13.82 5.09
C VAL A 199 13.43 12.84 4.84
N GLY A 200 13.29 12.41 3.58
CA GLY A 200 12.32 11.40 3.17
C GLY A 200 12.80 9.98 3.50
N ALA A 201 11.91 9.01 3.35
CA ALA A 201 12.23 7.61 3.61
C ALA A 201 11.32 6.67 2.82
N SER A 202 11.79 5.44 2.60
CA SER A 202 10.94 4.34 2.13
C SER A 202 10.78 3.28 3.21
N VAL A 203 9.61 2.65 3.22
CA VAL A 203 9.23 1.59 4.15
C VAL A 203 8.86 0.37 3.32
N VAL A 204 9.33 -0.80 3.73
CA VAL A 204 8.83 -2.08 3.19
C VAL A 204 7.91 -2.73 4.22
N THR A 205 6.73 -3.16 3.76
CA THR A 205 5.76 -3.95 4.51
C THR A 205 5.62 -5.32 3.86
N VAL A 206 5.67 -6.37 4.66
CA VAL A 206 5.51 -7.76 4.21
C VAL A 206 4.35 -8.43 4.95
N ILE A 207 3.47 -9.08 4.20
CA ILE A 207 2.39 -9.91 4.74
C ILE A 207 2.74 -11.38 4.44
N ARG A 208 2.77 -12.21 5.47
CA ARG A 208 3.09 -13.65 5.39
C ARG A 208 1.88 -14.48 5.79
N GLY A 209 1.74 -15.65 5.16
CA GLY A 209 0.67 -16.62 5.47
C GLY A 209 -0.70 -16.24 4.92
N ALA A 210 -0.83 -15.13 4.17
CA ALA A 210 -2.10 -14.78 3.54
C ALA A 210 -2.51 -15.88 2.53
N PRO A 211 -3.74 -16.41 2.61
CA PRO A 211 -4.20 -17.42 1.67
C PRO A 211 -4.24 -16.87 0.24
N ALA A 212 -4.10 -17.75 -0.75
CA ALA A 212 -4.32 -17.37 -2.14
C ALA A 212 -5.81 -17.03 -2.39
N GLY A 213 -6.07 -16.08 -3.29
CA GLY A 213 -7.41 -15.70 -3.73
C GLY A 213 -8.06 -14.55 -2.95
N LEU A 214 -7.38 -13.87 -2.03
CA LEU A 214 -7.92 -12.67 -1.40
C LEU A 214 -7.94 -11.51 -2.39
N GLY A 215 -9.11 -10.90 -2.60
CA GLY A 215 -9.34 -9.78 -3.53
C GLY A 215 -10.71 -9.88 -4.18
N GLU A 216 -11.40 -8.75 -4.36
CA GLU A 216 -12.82 -8.74 -4.78
C GLU A 216 -13.00 -8.15 -6.19
N GLY A 217 -13.12 -9.06 -7.16
CA GLY A 217 -13.46 -8.74 -8.54
C GLY A 217 -12.53 -7.67 -9.16
N LEU A 218 -13.10 -6.81 -10.01
CA LEU A 218 -12.32 -5.83 -10.77
C LEU A 218 -12.05 -4.52 -10.02
N TYR A 219 -12.98 -4.09 -9.15
CA TYR A 219 -12.97 -2.75 -8.55
C TYR A 219 -12.56 -2.74 -7.08
N TYR A 220 -12.34 -3.90 -6.47
CA TYR A 220 -11.83 -4.02 -5.12
C TYR A 220 -10.78 -5.13 -5.03
N LYS A 221 -9.86 -5.11 -6.00
CA LYS A 221 -8.66 -5.93 -6.01
C LYS A 221 -7.80 -5.68 -4.76
N PHE A 222 -7.07 -6.70 -4.33
CA PHE A 222 -6.19 -6.62 -3.17
C PHE A 222 -5.12 -5.53 -3.34
N ASP A 223 -4.38 -5.56 -4.46
CA ASP A 223 -3.33 -4.59 -4.81
C ASP A 223 -3.87 -3.15 -4.89
N ALA A 224 -5.07 -2.95 -5.43
CA ALA A 224 -5.73 -1.65 -5.48
C ALA A 224 -6.12 -1.15 -4.09
N ALA A 225 -6.70 -2.01 -3.25
CA ALA A 225 -7.11 -1.66 -1.89
C ALA A 225 -5.92 -1.35 -0.99
N ILE A 226 -4.86 -2.16 -1.06
CA ILE A 226 -3.63 -1.93 -0.29
C ILE A 226 -2.90 -0.67 -0.77
N ALA A 227 -2.83 -0.41 -2.08
CA ALA A 227 -2.25 0.81 -2.61
C ALA A 227 -3.02 2.05 -2.14
N ALA A 228 -4.36 2.01 -2.17
CA ALA A 228 -5.18 3.08 -1.65
C ALA A 228 -4.97 3.31 -0.14
N ALA A 229 -4.85 2.23 0.64
CA ALA A 229 -4.61 2.29 2.08
C ALA A 229 -3.25 2.94 2.41
N MET A 230 -2.19 2.53 1.69
CA MET A 230 -0.83 3.06 1.87
C MET A 230 -0.71 4.51 1.37
N MET A 231 -1.24 4.81 0.18
CA MET A 231 -1.24 6.18 -0.37
C MET A 231 -2.07 7.15 0.48
N GLY A 232 -3.06 6.65 1.23
CA GLY A 232 -3.85 7.41 2.19
C GLY A 232 -3.12 7.75 3.50
N ILE A 233 -1.88 7.30 3.70
CA ILE A 233 -1.05 7.69 4.84
C ILE A 233 -0.42 9.05 4.55
N ASN A 234 -0.50 9.97 5.52
CA ASN A 234 0.05 11.31 5.36
C ASN A 234 1.55 11.27 5.05
N GLY A 235 1.93 11.96 3.97
CA GLY A 235 3.33 12.03 3.51
C GLY A 235 3.69 10.99 2.45
N VAL A 236 2.85 9.98 2.19
CA VAL A 236 3.12 9.00 1.13
C VAL A 236 2.92 9.64 -0.24
N LYS A 237 3.87 9.37 -1.14
CA LYS A 237 3.89 9.88 -2.52
C LYS A 237 3.97 8.79 -3.60
N ALA A 238 4.37 7.57 -3.23
CA ALA A 238 4.40 6.42 -4.13
C ALA A 238 4.21 5.12 -3.32
N VAL A 239 3.60 4.12 -3.97
CA VAL A 239 3.42 2.76 -3.45
C VAL A 239 3.77 1.79 -4.57
N GLU A 240 4.53 0.76 -4.24
CA GLU A 240 4.97 -0.29 -5.15
C GLU A 240 4.59 -1.66 -4.59
N ILE A 241 4.29 -2.60 -5.47
CA ILE A 241 4.02 -4.01 -5.14
C ILE A 241 5.04 -4.88 -5.89
N GLY A 242 5.68 -5.81 -5.18
CA GLY A 242 6.72 -6.68 -5.76
C GLY A 242 7.88 -5.89 -6.34
N GLU A 243 8.24 -6.19 -7.60
CA GLU A 243 9.26 -5.46 -8.37
C GLU A 243 8.91 -3.98 -8.62
N GLY A 244 7.64 -3.60 -8.44
CA GLY A 244 7.26 -2.19 -8.45
C GLY A 244 7.62 -1.48 -9.75
N ILE A 245 8.37 -0.38 -9.63
CA ILE A 245 8.84 0.39 -10.81
C ILE A 245 9.86 -0.38 -11.66
N ASN A 246 10.49 -1.43 -11.15
CA ASN A 246 11.43 -2.23 -11.93
C ASN A 246 10.72 -3.13 -12.92
N ALA A 247 9.48 -3.55 -12.63
CA ALA A 247 8.69 -4.39 -13.53
C ALA A 247 8.53 -3.76 -14.93
N SER A 248 8.42 -2.42 -15.03
CA SER A 248 8.30 -1.73 -16.31
C SER A 248 9.58 -1.73 -17.16
N LYS A 249 10.72 -2.15 -16.59
CA LYS A 249 12.01 -2.26 -17.28
C LYS A 249 12.31 -3.69 -17.71
N MET A 250 11.48 -4.66 -17.31
CA MET A 250 11.68 -6.09 -17.55
C MET A 250 10.88 -6.56 -18.77
N ARG A 251 11.40 -7.57 -19.47
CA ARG A 251 10.61 -8.33 -20.46
C ARG A 251 9.71 -9.33 -19.74
N GLY A 252 8.61 -9.74 -20.37
CA GLY A 252 7.71 -10.77 -19.82
C GLY A 252 8.44 -12.08 -19.49
N SER A 253 9.43 -12.48 -20.28
CA SER A 253 10.26 -13.66 -20.01
C SER A 253 11.13 -13.57 -18.74
N GLN A 254 11.33 -12.36 -18.21
CA GLN A 254 12.09 -12.09 -16.99
C GLN A 254 11.15 -11.88 -15.79
N ASN A 255 10.01 -11.21 -16.00
CA ASN A 255 9.09 -10.82 -14.93
C ASN A 255 8.11 -11.94 -14.55
N ASN A 256 7.72 -12.81 -15.48
CA ASN A 256 6.70 -13.82 -15.23
C ASN A 256 7.17 -14.84 -14.17
N ASP A 257 6.43 -14.96 -13.08
CA ASP A 257 6.69 -15.95 -12.02
C ASP A 257 6.23 -17.34 -12.46
N SER A 258 7.18 -18.16 -12.91
CA SER A 258 6.90 -19.53 -13.38
C SER A 258 6.49 -20.45 -12.22
N MET A 259 5.66 -21.46 -12.51
CA MET A 259 5.16 -22.42 -11.51
C MET A 259 5.65 -23.84 -11.82
N SER A 260 5.94 -24.60 -10.77
CA SER A 260 6.30 -26.02 -10.88
C SER A 260 6.02 -26.75 -9.57
N ALA A 261 5.71 -28.05 -9.64
CA ALA A 261 5.55 -28.92 -8.48
C ALA A 261 6.82 -28.97 -7.61
N ALA A 262 8.01 -28.75 -8.20
CA ALA A 262 9.27 -28.66 -7.47
C ALA A 262 9.29 -27.54 -6.41
N TYR A 263 8.44 -26.52 -6.57
CA TYR A 263 8.37 -25.37 -5.66
C TYR A 263 7.20 -25.43 -4.66
N ALA A 264 6.38 -26.50 -4.69
CA ALA A 264 5.18 -26.63 -3.87
C ALA A 264 5.46 -26.54 -2.35
N HIS A 265 6.63 -26.97 -1.91
CA HIS A 265 7.05 -26.95 -0.49
C HIS A 265 7.97 -25.77 -0.13
N VAL A 266 8.33 -24.90 -1.08
CA VAL A 266 9.26 -23.79 -0.82
C VAL A 266 8.56 -22.64 -0.07
N ASN A 267 7.23 -22.60 -0.08
CA ASN A 267 6.42 -21.57 0.58
C ASN A 267 5.99 -21.91 2.03
N SER A 268 6.38 -23.07 2.58
CA SER A 268 6.04 -23.44 3.95
C SER A 268 7.08 -22.93 4.95
N ALA A 269 6.81 -21.76 5.54
CA ALA A 269 7.25 -21.25 6.86
C ALA A 269 8.75 -21.26 7.28
N ASP A 270 9.67 -21.96 6.62
CA ASP A 270 11.07 -22.10 7.05
C ASP A 270 12.04 -21.12 6.36
N SER A 271 11.58 -20.26 5.46
CA SER A 271 12.39 -19.16 4.90
C SER A 271 12.41 -17.94 5.83
N ALA A 272 12.84 -18.11 7.07
CA ALA A 272 13.07 -17.00 8.01
C ALA A 272 14.23 -16.08 7.60
N HIS A 273 14.79 -16.20 6.39
CA HIS A 273 16.03 -15.52 5.99
C HIS A 273 15.87 -14.80 4.65
N GLY A 274 15.53 -13.51 4.74
CA GLY A 274 15.82 -12.51 3.73
C GLY A 274 14.90 -12.53 2.52
N VAL A 275 13.92 -11.61 2.51
CA VAL A 275 13.35 -11.14 1.24
C VAL A 275 14.46 -10.37 0.53
N ASN A 276 14.84 -10.78 -0.68
CA ASN A 276 15.80 -10.05 -1.50
C ASN A 276 15.05 -9.07 -2.40
N PHE A 277 15.35 -7.78 -2.30
CA PHE A 277 14.94 -6.80 -3.32
C PHE A 277 15.98 -6.86 -4.45
N SER A 278 15.52 -7.21 -5.67
CA SER A 278 16.23 -7.25 -6.96
C SER A 278 17.73 -6.86 -6.98
N ARG A 279 18.57 -7.81 -7.48
CA ARG A 279 19.97 -7.61 -7.89
C ARG A 279 20.12 -6.37 -8.77
N GLY A 280 20.90 -5.40 -8.29
CA GLY A 280 21.55 -4.43 -9.17
C GLY A 280 22.85 -5.04 -9.66
N ASP A 281 22.85 -5.61 -10.86
CA ASP A 281 24.07 -6.15 -11.47
C ASP A 281 25.11 -5.04 -11.62
N ASN A 282 26.21 -5.16 -10.88
CA ASN A 282 27.47 -4.49 -11.17
C ASN A 282 28.64 -5.32 -10.63
N SER A 283 29.03 -6.37 -11.37
CA SER A 283 30.40 -6.86 -11.38
C SER A 283 30.65 -7.78 -12.58
N THR A 284 31.50 -7.28 -13.46
CA THR A 284 32.40 -7.99 -14.39
C THR A 284 32.64 -9.48 -14.08
N LEU A 285 32.34 -10.34 -15.05
CA LEU A 285 32.99 -11.63 -15.21
C LEU A 285 33.60 -11.67 -16.61
N ASP A 286 34.82 -11.14 -16.70
CA ASP A 286 35.80 -11.58 -17.68
C ASP A 286 36.40 -12.92 -17.21
N ASP A 287 36.80 -13.73 -18.20
CA ASP A 287 37.64 -14.93 -18.15
C ASP A 287 37.05 -16.25 -17.60
N ALA A 288 36.58 -17.11 -18.50
CA ALA A 288 37.42 -18.15 -19.13
C ALA A 288 36.58 -19.32 -19.69
N GLY A 289 36.83 -19.72 -20.95
CA GLY A 289 36.43 -21.02 -21.49
C GLY A 289 36.08 -21.04 -22.97
N GLU A 290 37.09 -21.09 -23.84
CA GLU A 290 36.98 -21.36 -25.28
C GLU A 290 36.19 -22.66 -25.59
N GLN A 291 35.35 -22.65 -26.63
CA GLN A 291 35.65 -23.37 -27.89
C GLN A 291 34.61 -23.17 -29.01
N SER A 292 35.14 -22.72 -30.15
CA SER A 292 34.86 -23.17 -31.53
C SER A 292 33.64 -22.64 -32.32
N ASN A 293 33.97 -21.77 -33.29
CA ASN A 293 33.75 -21.94 -34.74
C ASN A 293 32.32 -21.91 -35.33
N LEU A 294 31.96 -20.82 -36.04
CA LEU A 294 32.05 -20.71 -37.52
C LEU A 294 31.27 -19.51 -38.11
N ASN A 295 31.91 -18.87 -39.10
CA ASN A 295 31.38 -18.01 -40.18
C ASN A 295 30.81 -16.64 -39.77
N GLY A 296 31.32 -15.49 -40.23
CA GLY A 296 32.00 -15.18 -41.48
C GLY A 296 31.11 -14.23 -42.30
N GLY A 297 31.35 -12.92 -42.23
CA GLY A 297 30.48 -11.93 -42.91
C GLY A 297 30.96 -10.49 -42.82
N LYS A 298 32.03 -10.20 -43.57
CA LYS A 298 32.53 -8.92 -44.11
C LYS A 298 32.06 -7.56 -43.55
N PHE A 299 33.09 -6.83 -43.12
CA PHE A 299 33.28 -5.39 -42.99
C PHE A 299 32.66 -4.49 -44.09
N GLY A 300 32.27 -3.29 -43.65
CA GLY A 300 32.20 -2.07 -44.45
C GLY A 300 32.25 -0.85 -43.52
N GLU A 301 33.46 -0.36 -43.22
CA GLU A 301 33.69 0.96 -42.61
C GLU A 301 33.33 2.07 -43.59
N PHE A 302 32.76 3.17 -43.08
CA PHE A 302 33.06 4.51 -43.60
C PHE A 302 32.91 5.54 -42.47
N LYS A 303 34.04 6.14 -42.09
CA LYS A 303 34.13 7.45 -41.42
C LYS A 303 34.30 8.52 -42.50
N SER A 304 33.68 9.68 -42.30
CA SER A 304 34.34 10.95 -42.59
C SER A 304 33.71 12.09 -41.81
N ASP A 305 34.56 12.80 -41.08
CA ASP A 305 34.34 14.11 -40.48
C ASP A 305 34.08 15.18 -41.56
N ALA A 306 33.33 16.24 -41.22
CA ALA A 306 33.80 17.63 -41.26
C ALA A 306 32.66 18.65 -41.09
N SER A 307 33.03 19.68 -40.34
CA SER A 307 32.42 20.97 -40.01
C SER A 307 32.02 21.86 -41.21
N GLU A 308 30.99 22.70 -41.06
CA GLU A 308 31.10 24.18 -40.91
C GLU A 308 29.76 24.94 -41.19
N ASN A 309 29.57 26.00 -40.37
CA ASN A 309 29.02 27.33 -40.70
C ASN A 309 27.50 27.60 -40.93
N SER A 310 26.93 28.25 -39.89
CA SER A 310 26.39 29.62 -39.84
C SER A 310 25.21 30.08 -40.72
N ASN A 311 24.30 30.81 -40.04
CA ASN A 311 23.28 31.77 -40.52
C ASN A 311 22.14 31.12 -41.34
N ASP A 312 20.85 31.45 -41.18
CA ASP A 312 20.28 32.77 -40.97
C ASP A 312 18.83 32.68 -40.48
N SER A 313 18.37 33.80 -39.95
CA SER A 313 17.01 34.12 -39.52
C SER A 313 15.97 34.14 -40.67
N SER A 314 14.72 33.75 -40.37
CA SER A 314 13.50 34.57 -40.60
C SER A 314 12.21 33.75 -40.76
N ASN A 315 11.15 34.28 -40.13
CA ASN A 315 9.74 34.22 -40.50
C ASN A 315 9.05 32.85 -40.65
N LEU A 316 8.09 32.58 -39.75
CA LEU A 316 6.71 32.34 -40.19
C LEU A 316 5.69 32.56 -39.06
N LYS A 317 4.61 33.24 -39.47
CA LYS A 317 3.54 33.83 -38.68
C LYS A 317 2.50 32.80 -38.23
N ASN A 318 1.93 33.11 -37.07
CA ASN A 318 0.61 32.76 -36.54
C ASN A 318 -0.42 32.24 -37.57
N VAL A 319 -1.04 31.11 -37.23
CA VAL A 319 -2.46 30.85 -37.57
C VAL A 319 -3.18 30.40 -36.30
N ASN A 320 -4.25 31.13 -35.99
CA ASN A 320 -5.14 31.01 -34.85
C ASN A 320 -6.30 30.07 -35.24
N LEU A 321 -6.72 29.17 -34.34
CA LEU A 321 -7.90 28.32 -34.51
C LEU A 321 -8.96 28.72 -33.47
N ASN A 322 -10.03 29.36 -33.96
CA ASN A 322 -11.25 29.63 -33.20
C ASN A 322 -12.33 28.62 -33.60
N SER A 323 -12.80 27.89 -32.57
CA SER A 323 -14.20 27.64 -32.15
C SER A 323 -15.36 27.42 -33.14
N PHE A 324 -16.36 26.67 -32.63
CA PHE A 324 -17.80 26.52 -32.93
C PHE A 324 -18.15 25.03 -33.17
N SER A 325 -18.75 24.28 -32.22
CA SER A 325 -20.07 24.32 -31.53
C SER A 325 -21.11 23.39 -32.18
N ASP A 326 -21.63 22.48 -31.37
CA ASP A 326 -22.97 21.86 -31.27
C ASP A 326 -23.92 21.82 -32.49
N GLY A 327 -24.52 20.63 -32.69
CA GLY A 327 -25.76 20.48 -33.47
C GLY A 327 -26.14 19.04 -33.79
N SER A 328 -27.21 18.57 -33.15
CA SER A 328 -27.76 17.21 -33.19
C SER A 328 -28.82 16.98 -34.27
N PHE A 329 -29.10 15.68 -34.52
CA PHE A 329 -30.38 15.03 -34.91
C PHE A 329 -30.65 14.57 -36.37
N THR A 330 -30.78 13.23 -36.48
CA THR A 330 -31.71 12.36 -37.25
C THR A 330 -31.65 12.05 -38.76
N GLU A 331 -31.53 10.74 -38.99
CA GLU A 331 -32.23 9.80 -39.90
C GLU A 331 -32.51 10.17 -41.37
N ALA A 332 -32.00 9.34 -42.28
CA ALA A 332 -32.70 8.90 -43.49
C ALA A 332 -32.18 7.55 -43.98
N SER A 333 -33.13 6.77 -44.49
CA SER A 333 -33.14 5.35 -44.87
C SER A 333 -32.41 4.98 -46.16
N GLU A 334 -31.95 3.72 -46.18
CA GLU A 334 -31.88 2.72 -47.26
C GLU A 334 -31.64 3.16 -48.73
N ASN A 335 -30.57 2.62 -49.33
CA ASN A 335 -30.76 1.83 -50.55
C ASN A 335 -29.64 0.80 -50.80
N SER A 336 -30.10 -0.39 -51.18
CA SER A 336 -29.40 -1.65 -51.39
C SER A 336 -28.33 -1.66 -52.49
N LYS A 337 -27.30 -2.51 -52.33
CA LYS A 337 -26.92 -3.51 -53.34
C LYS A 337 -26.07 -4.63 -52.72
N SER A 338 -26.40 -5.82 -53.18
CA SER A 338 -26.01 -7.16 -52.75
C SER A 338 -24.56 -7.53 -53.04
N ASP A 339 -23.91 -8.17 -52.07
CA ASP A 339 -22.94 -9.24 -52.31
C ASP A 339 -23.17 -10.37 -51.28
N SER A 340 -23.15 -11.60 -51.78
CA SER A 340 -23.50 -12.86 -51.11
C SER A 340 -22.67 -13.18 -49.86
N PRO A 341 -23.26 -13.67 -48.74
CA PRO A 341 -22.49 -14.12 -47.60
C PRO A 341 -22.09 -15.60 -47.75
N ALA A 342 -20.82 -15.87 -47.50
CA ALA A 342 -20.30 -17.21 -47.29
C ALA A 342 -21.00 -17.86 -46.07
N ASN A 343 -21.44 -19.10 -46.25
CA ASN A 343 -22.08 -19.94 -45.24
C ASN A 343 -21.23 -20.04 -43.96
N PHE A 344 -21.64 -19.35 -42.90
CA PHE A 344 -21.26 -19.69 -41.53
C PHE A 344 -22.41 -20.51 -40.92
N LYS A 345 -22.21 -21.82 -40.77
CA LYS A 345 -23.13 -22.67 -40.01
C LYS A 345 -23.08 -22.20 -38.55
N VAL A 346 -24.18 -21.59 -38.09
CA VAL A 346 -24.47 -21.47 -36.66
C VAL A 346 -24.70 -22.89 -36.16
N ALA A 347 -23.84 -23.37 -35.26
CA ALA A 347 -24.12 -24.58 -34.52
C ALA A 347 -25.22 -24.25 -33.52
N ASP A 348 -26.41 -24.85 -33.70
CA ASP A 348 -27.46 -24.86 -32.70
C ASP A 348 -26.91 -25.49 -31.42
N VAL A 349 -26.72 -24.67 -30.38
CA VAL A 349 -26.45 -25.16 -29.03
C VAL A 349 -27.80 -25.57 -28.45
N ASN A 350 -28.14 -26.85 -28.63
CA ASN A 350 -29.29 -27.46 -27.97
C ASN A 350 -29.08 -27.40 -26.44
N PHE A 351 -29.91 -26.63 -25.76
CA PHE A 351 -30.10 -26.79 -24.31
C PHE A 351 -30.72 -28.17 -24.07
N ALA A 352 -30.10 -28.89 -23.13
CA ALA A 352 -30.32 -30.29 -22.77
C ALA A 352 -31.77 -30.80 -22.87
N ASP A 353 -31.87 -32.06 -23.31
CA ASP A 353 -33.04 -32.87 -23.11
C ASP A 353 -33.36 -33.05 -21.61
N GLY A 354 -34.64 -33.19 -21.29
CA GLY A 354 -35.18 -33.24 -19.94
C GLY A 354 -34.86 -34.53 -19.15
N SER A 355 -33.61 -35.00 -19.20
CA SER A 355 -33.13 -36.07 -18.32
C SER A 355 -31.89 -35.58 -17.58
N GLY A 356 -32.08 -35.07 -16.36
CA GLY A 356 -31.04 -34.49 -15.51
C GLY A 356 -29.95 -35.48 -15.09
N LYS A 357 -29.05 -35.84 -16.00
CA LYS A 357 -27.79 -36.51 -15.73
C LYS A 357 -26.66 -35.73 -16.38
N ILE A 358 -26.06 -34.84 -15.58
CA ILE A 358 -24.76 -34.25 -15.88
C ILE A 358 -23.77 -35.40 -16.09
N SER A 359 -23.11 -35.44 -17.25
CA SER A 359 -22.14 -36.48 -17.60
C SER A 359 -20.98 -36.50 -16.59
N LYS A 360 -20.59 -37.71 -16.16
CA LYS A 360 -19.50 -37.95 -15.20
C LYS A 360 -18.14 -37.35 -15.62
N GLU A 361 -17.97 -36.96 -16.88
CA GLU A 361 -16.72 -36.36 -17.38
C GLU A 361 -16.53 -34.89 -16.99
N THR A 362 -17.60 -34.17 -16.63
CA THR A 362 -17.48 -32.76 -16.16
C THR A 362 -17.01 -32.64 -14.71
N ASN A 363 -17.11 -33.72 -13.93
CA ASN A 363 -16.61 -33.78 -12.54
C ASN A 363 -15.08 -33.87 -12.44
N GLY A 364 -14.37 -34.08 -13.56
CA GLY A 364 -12.90 -34.12 -13.57
C GLY A 364 -12.23 -32.77 -13.80
N PHE A 365 -12.98 -31.74 -14.23
CA PHE A 365 -12.43 -30.43 -14.58
C PHE A 365 -12.57 -29.40 -13.45
N PHE A 366 -13.66 -29.48 -12.69
CA PHE A 366 -13.84 -28.68 -11.48
C PHE A 366 -13.31 -29.47 -10.28
N GLY A 367 -12.28 -28.95 -9.61
CA GLY A 367 -11.76 -29.54 -8.37
C GLY A 367 -12.87 -29.75 -7.33
N SER A 368 -12.67 -30.67 -6.38
CA SER A 368 -13.66 -30.87 -5.34
C SER A 368 -13.70 -29.63 -4.43
N ALA A 369 -14.87 -29.31 -3.85
CA ALA A 369 -15.04 -28.21 -2.90
C ALA A 369 -14.11 -28.30 -1.66
N SER A 370 -13.59 -29.51 -1.38
CA SER A 370 -12.58 -29.76 -0.34
C SER A 370 -11.15 -29.37 -0.76
N ASP A 371 -10.84 -29.33 -2.05
CA ASP A 371 -9.49 -29.04 -2.57
C ASP A 371 -9.17 -27.54 -2.60
N PHE A 372 -10.21 -26.68 -2.65
CA PHE A 372 -10.04 -25.22 -2.80
C PHE A 372 -9.59 -24.47 -1.53
N CYS A 373 -9.65 -25.09 -0.34
CA CYS A 373 -9.45 -24.39 0.94
C CYS A 373 -8.29 -24.93 1.80
N SER A 374 -7.55 -25.95 1.35
CA SER A 374 -6.52 -26.59 2.16
C SER A 374 -5.11 -26.13 1.79
N ALA A 375 -4.57 -25.15 2.52
CA ALA A 375 -3.16 -24.76 2.44
C ALA A 375 -2.17 -25.88 2.85
N LYS A 376 -2.67 -26.95 3.51
CA LYS A 376 -1.82 -28.01 4.09
C LYS A 376 -1.31 -29.07 3.11
N ASN A 377 -1.67 -29.00 1.84
CA ASN A 377 -1.23 -29.94 0.78
C ASN A 377 -1.22 -29.24 -0.58
N ASP A 378 -0.68 -28.02 -0.62
CA ASP A 378 -0.68 -27.27 -1.86
C ASP A 378 0.35 -27.87 -2.82
N LYS A 379 -0.12 -28.34 -3.97
CA LYS A 379 0.72 -28.91 -5.04
C LYS A 379 1.30 -27.84 -5.96
N PHE A 380 0.93 -26.58 -5.71
CA PHE A 380 1.27 -25.42 -6.51
C PHE A 380 2.39 -24.63 -5.84
N GLY A 381 3.40 -24.22 -6.60
CA GLY A 381 4.49 -23.38 -6.12
C GLY A 381 5.08 -22.53 -7.23
N PHE A 382 5.63 -21.38 -6.86
CA PHE A 382 6.24 -20.40 -7.76
C PHE A 382 7.77 -20.41 -7.62
N ALA A 383 8.48 -20.22 -8.73
CA ALA A 383 9.94 -20.16 -8.77
C ALA A 383 10.51 -18.80 -8.28
N SER A 384 9.71 -17.74 -8.37
CA SER A 384 10.05 -16.35 -8.05
C SER A 384 8.82 -15.59 -7.55
N ASN A 385 9.00 -14.36 -7.05
CA ASN A 385 7.91 -13.53 -6.52
C ASN A 385 7.99 -12.08 -7.04
N HIS A 386 8.22 -11.90 -8.35
CA HIS A 386 8.29 -10.56 -8.93
C HIS A 386 6.95 -9.81 -8.82
N ALA A 387 5.84 -10.54 -8.85
CA ALA A 387 4.50 -10.00 -8.66
C ALA A 387 4.17 -9.57 -7.22
N GLY A 388 5.08 -9.81 -6.27
CA GLY A 388 4.95 -9.36 -4.88
C GLY A 388 3.74 -9.93 -4.17
N GLY A 389 3.43 -11.21 -4.40
CA GLY A 389 2.32 -11.92 -3.78
C GLY A 389 0.94 -11.58 -4.34
N THR A 390 0.85 -10.80 -5.43
CA THR A 390 -0.43 -10.42 -6.04
C THR A 390 -0.47 -10.74 -7.54
N LEU A 391 -1.48 -11.48 -7.99
CA LEU A 391 -1.68 -11.86 -9.38
C LEU A 391 -3.12 -11.56 -9.80
N GLY A 392 -3.29 -10.77 -10.87
CA GLY A 392 -4.62 -10.38 -11.36
C GLY A 392 -5.45 -9.55 -10.37
N GLY A 393 -4.83 -9.02 -9.32
CA GLY A 393 -5.52 -8.32 -8.23
C GLY A 393 -5.97 -9.21 -7.07
N MET A 394 -5.55 -10.47 -7.04
CA MET A 394 -5.76 -11.40 -5.94
C MET A 394 -4.44 -11.86 -5.34
N THR A 395 -4.42 -12.27 -4.08
CA THR A 395 -3.21 -12.84 -3.46
C THR A 395 -2.84 -14.19 -4.09
N SER A 396 -1.55 -14.44 -4.30
CA SER A 396 -1.05 -15.70 -4.88
C SER A 396 -0.75 -16.78 -3.83
N GLY A 397 -0.75 -16.42 -2.54
CA GLY A 397 -0.28 -17.27 -1.44
C GLY A 397 1.21 -17.10 -1.12
N GLN A 398 1.97 -16.41 -1.96
CA GLN A 398 3.35 -15.99 -1.64
C GLN A 398 3.35 -14.79 -0.69
N GLU A 399 4.52 -14.44 -0.17
CA GLU A 399 4.69 -13.22 0.62
C GLU A 399 4.25 -11.99 -0.20
N ILE A 400 3.40 -11.16 0.39
CA ILE A 400 2.99 -9.90 -0.25
C ILE A 400 3.99 -8.84 0.16
N VAL A 401 4.63 -8.21 -0.82
CA VAL A 401 5.71 -7.22 -0.60
C VAL A 401 5.27 -5.86 -1.10
N ILE A 402 5.21 -4.89 -0.20
CA ILE A 402 4.74 -3.53 -0.48
C ILE A 402 5.82 -2.54 -0.09
N LYS A 403 6.22 -1.64 -0.99
CA LYS A 403 7.13 -0.54 -0.69
C LYS A 403 6.39 0.80 -0.74
N THR A 404 6.51 1.57 0.33
CA THR A 404 5.80 2.85 0.52
C THR A 404 6.81 3.98 0.67
N HIS A 405 6.64 5.06 -0.10
CA HIS A 405 7.59 6.18 -0.15
C HIS A 405 7.03 7.43 0.48
N PHE A 406 7.70 7.90 1.52
CA PHE A 406 7.36 9.11 2.27
C PHE A 406 8.22 10.29 1.81
N LYS A 407 7.57 11.41 1.51
CA LYS A 407 8.26 12.69 1.33
C LYS A 407 8.90 13.16 2.66
N PRO A 408 9.89 14.08 2.61
CA PRO A 408 10.38 14.76 3.80
C PRO A 408 9.26 15.45 4.59
N THR A 409 9.47 15.61 5.89
CA THR A 409 8.51 16.24 6.79
C THR A 409 8.28 17.71 6.38
N PRO A 410 7.03 18.14 6.10
CA PRO A 410 6.80 19.51 5.63
C PRO A 410 7.12 20.61 6.66
N SER A 411 7.06 20.27 7.96
CA SER A 411 7.40 21.21 9.03
C SER A 411 8.89 21.14 9.35
N ILE A 412 9.61 22.18 8.96
CA ILE A 412 11.04 22.39 9.19
C ILE A 412 11.27 23.77 9.82
N PHE A 413 12.43 23.97 10.44
CA PHE A 413 12.77 25.22 11.14
C PHE A 413 13.28 26.32 10.19
N LEU A 414 13.69 25.95 8.97
CA LEU A 414 14.05 26.92 7.93
C LEU A 414 12.84 27.79 7.58
N SER A 415 13.09 29.09 7.41
CA SER A 415 12.09 30.05 6.96
C SER A 415 11.65 29.74 5.54
N GLN A 416 10.34 29.69 5.30
CA GLN A 416 9.79 29.33 3.99
C GLN A 416 8.81 30.39 3.48
N PRO A 417 8.88 30.81 2.20
CA PRO A 417 7.89 31.70 1.61
C PRO A 417 6.54 30.99 1.48
N THR A 418 5.46 31.71 1.79
CA THR A 418 4.09 31.23 1.63
C THR A 418 3.10 32.39 1.52
N GLN A 419 1.81 32.09 1.50
CA GLN A 419 0.72 33.07 1.56
C GLN A 419 -0.16 32.88 2.80
N ASN A 420 -0.77 33.98 3.22
CA ASN A 420 -1.80 33.97 4.25
C ASN A 420 -3.22 33.89 3.65
N VAL A 421 -4.23 33.82 4.52
CA VAL A 421 -5.65 33.75 4.12
C VAL A 421 -6.14 34.99 3.35
N ARG A 422 -5.41 36.12 3.38
CA ARG A 422 -5.68 37.33 2.61
C ARG A 422 -5.01 37.32 1.22
N GLY A 423 -4.18 36.31 0.93
CA GLY A 423 -3.41 36.23 -0.31
C GLY A 423 -2.15 37.09 -0.29
N GLU A 424 -1.72 37.57 0.87
CA GLU A 424 -0.49 38.33 1.01
C GLU A 424 0.70 37.37 1.18
N ASP A 425 1.81 37.67 0.51
CA ASP A 425 3.05 36.93 0.66
C ASP A 425 3.64 37.16 2.06
N VAL A 426 3.96 36.06 2.75
CA VAL A 426 4.49 36.05 4.11
C VAL A 426 5.57 34.99 4.26
N ILE A 427 6.38 35.11 5.30
CA ILE A 427 7.37 34.09 5.66
C ILE A 427 6.79 33.22 6.78
N CYS A 428 6.79 31.91 6.56
CA CYS A 428 6.44 30.91 7.55
C CYS A 428 7.69 30.52 8.34
N GLU A 429 7.71 30.90 9.63
CA GLU A 429 8.74 30.49 10.57
C GLU A 429 8.13 29.55 11.62
N LEU A 430 8.37 28.26 11.43
CA LEU A 430 7.88 27.25 12.36
C LEU A 430 8.81 27.15 13.57
N ARG A 431 8.20 27.12 14.75
CA ARG A 431 8.88 26.88 16.01
C ARG A 431 8.34 25.59 16.64
N GLY A 432 9.16 24.97 17.47
CA GLY A 432 8.77 23.76 18.21
C GLY A 432 9.28 22.48 17.58
N ARG A 433 8.79 21.33 18.05
CA ARG A 433 9.41 20.03 17.77
C ARG A 433 8.79 19.40 16.52
N HIS A 434 9.60 19.19 15.50
CA HIS A 434 9.19 18.51 14.27
C HIS A 434 9.97 17.21 14.08
N ASP A 435 9.34 16.30 13.34
CA ASP A 435 9.93 15.00 13.06
C ASP A 435 10.92 15.16 11.92
N PRO A 436 12.21 14.83 12.08
CA PRO A 436 13.17 14.92 10.98
C PRO A 436 12.91 13.87 9.89
N CYS A 437 12.16 12.79 10.17
CA CYS A 437 11.83 11.76 9.18
C CYS A 437 10.50 11.05 9.52
N ILE A 438 9.40 11.49 8.90
CA ILE A 438 8.07 10.89 9.13
C ILE A 438 7.95 9.41 8.72
N GLY A 439 8.82 8.90 7.84
CA GLY A 439 8.78 7.50 7.40
C GLY A 439 9.07 6.50 8.52
N VAL A 440 9.81 6.89 9.56
CA VAL A 440 10.10 6.04 10.72
C VAL A 440 8.80 5.65 11.43
N ARG A 441 7.96 6.62 11.80
CA ARG A 441 6.64 6.33 12.38
C ARG A 441 5.62 5.89 11.33
N GLY A 442 5.83 6.30 10.08
CA GLY A 442 5.05 5.85 8.93
C GLY A 442 5.05 4.34 8.77
N SER A 443 6.13 3.64 9.14
CA SER A 443 6.21 2.17 9.07
C SER A 443 5.17 1.48 9.98
N VAL A 444 5.00 1.95 11.21
CA VAL A 444 4.00 1.42 12.15
C VAL A 444 2.59 1.59 11.58
N VAL A 445 2.32 2.74 10.96
CA VAL A 445 1.02 3.01 10.33
C VAL A 445 0.82 2.15 9.07
N ALA A 446 1.85 1.97 8.25
CA ALA A 446 1.81 1.08 7.08
C ALA A 446 1.47 -0.36 7.49
N THR A 447 2.09 -0.86 8.56
CA THR A 447 1.78 -2.16 9.17
C THR A 447 0.30 -2.25 9.54
N ALA A 448 -0.22 -1.24 10.24
CA ALA A 448 -1.61 -1.20 10.66
C ALA A 448 -2.60 -1.19 9.49
N MET A 449 -2.31 -0.41 8.44
CA MET A 449 -3.15 -0.34 7.24
C MET A 449 -3.14 -1.67 6.47
N ALA A 450 -1.99 -2.33 6.35
CA ALA A 450 -1.91 -3.66 5.75
C ALA A 450 -2.73 -4.70 6.50
N ARG A 451 -2.69 -4.69 7.84
CA ARG A 451 -3.52 -5.57 8.68
C ARG A 451 -5.01 -5.37 8.44
N LEU A 452 -5.46 -4.11 8.38
CA LEU A 452 -6.86 -3.78 8.12
C LEU A 452 -7.32 -4.26 6.75
N VAL A 453 -6.53 -4.03 5.69
CA VAL A 453 -6.87 -4.51 4.33
C VAL A 453 -6.93 -6.04 4.30
N THR A 454 -5.92 -6.72 4.84
CA THR A 454 -5.87 -8.18 4.80
C THR A 454 -7.03 -8.80 5.56
N ALA A 455 -7.35 -8.29 6.75
CA ALA A 455 -8.49 -8.77 7.54
C ALA A 455 -9.83 -8.51 6.85
N ASP A 456 -10.02 -7.33 6.23
CA ASP A 456 -11.20 -7.01 5.42
C ASP A 456 -11.39 -8.02 4.27
N MET A 457 -10.32 -8.29 3.52
CA MET A 457 -10.34 -9.21 2.38
C MET A 457 -10.59 -10.66 2.80
N MET A 458 -10.06 -11.10 3.94
CA MET A 458 -10.36 -12.43 4.48
C MET A 458 -11.84 -12.59 4.82
N LEU A 459 -12.47 -11.56 5.38
CA LEU A 459 -13.88 -11.59 5.73
C LEU A 459 -14.80 -11.50 4.49
N LEU A 460 -14.39 -10.76 3.45
CA LEU A 460 -15.11 -10.71 2.17
C LEU A 460 -15.09 -12.08 1.45
N ASN A 461 -13.94 -12.74 1.46
CA ASN A 461 -13.74 -14.03 0.79
C ASN A 461 -14.62 -15.17 1.37
N LEU A 462 -15.19 -15.01 2.57
CA LEU A 462 -16.08 -16.01 3.18
C LEU A 462 -17.27 -16.37 2.27
N SER A 463 -17.81 -15.39 1.54
CA SER A 463 -18.95 -15.58 0.64
C SER A 463 -18.58 -15.92 -0.81
N ALA A 464 -17.29 -16.06 -1.14
CA ALA A 464 -16.85 -16.22 -2.53
C ALA A 464 -17.32 -17.52 -3.20
N ASN A 465 -17.58 -18.58 -2.42
CA ASN A 465 -18.02 -19.88 -2.96
C ASN A 465 -19.16 -20.48 -2.12
N LEU A 466 -20.15 -21.07 -2.80
CA LEU A 466 -21.28 -21.80 -2.19
C LEU A 466 -20.83 -22.88 -1.19
N ALA A 467 -19.68 -23.53 -1.42
CA ALA A 467 -19.12 -24.53 -0.52
C ALA A 467 -18.84 -23.95 0.88
N ASN A 468 -18.35 -22.71 0.97
CA ASN A 468 -18.10 -22.03 2.25
C ASN A 468 -19.42 -21.82 3.01
N LEU A 469 -20.45 -21.36 2.30
CA LEU A 469 -21.79 -21.18 2.88
C LEU A 469 -22.37 -22.51 3.34
N LYS A 470 -22.23 -23.58 2.55
CA LYS A 470 -22.70 -24.92 2.94
C LYS A 470 -21.97 -25.43 4.19
N LYS A 471 -20.65 -25.25 4.31
CA LYS A 471 -19.91 -25.65 5.51
C LYS A 471 -20.48 -24.99 6.77
N ILE A 472 -20.76 -23.68 6.70
CA ILE A 472 -21.31 -22.92 7.82
C ILE A 472 -22.74 -23.37 8.14
N TYR A 473 -23.63 -23.39 7.15
CA TYR A 473 -25.07 -23.55 7.40
C TYR A 473 -25.56 -25.01 7.45
N ALA A 474 -24.87 -25.95 6.79
CA ALA A 474 -25.25 -27.36 6.85
C ALA A 474 -25.01 -27.95 8.26
N GLU A 475 -24.01 -27.44 8.97
CA GLU A 475 -23.72 -27.82 10.36
C GLU A 475 -24.74 -27.19 11.34
N MET A 476 -25.31 -26.02 11.02
CA MET A 476 -26.36 -25.37 11.82
C MET A 476 -27.75 -25.98 11.64
N SER A 477 -27.95 -26.81 10.62
CA SER A 477 -29.25 -27.42 10.30
C SER A 477 -29.51 -28.73 11.07
N LYS A 478 -28.73 -28.99 12.12
CA LYS A 478 -28.89 -30.09 13.09
C LYS A 478 -29.17 -29.50 14.45
#